data_AF-A0A3B0RYG1-F1
#
_entry.id   AF-A0A3B0RYG1-F1
#
_cell.length_a   1.000
_cell.length_b   1.000
_cell.length_c   1.000
_cell.angle_alpha   90.00
_cell.angle_beta   90.00
_cell.angle_gamma   90.00
#
_symmetry.space_group_name_H-M   'P 1'
#
loop_
_entity.id
_entity.type
_entity.pdbx_description
1 polymer ?
#
loop_
_entity_poly.entity_id
_entity_poly.type
_entity_poly.pdbx_seq_one_letter_code
_entity_poly.pdbx_strand_id
1 'polypeptide(L)' 'MKKTKKLPSDLPTKTVRAADGKTVRMKVVKSDSKTLDEDLLAAFRSNVRSIVDQRRKRA' A
#
# COMPACT_ATOMS: atom_id res chain seq x y z
N MET A 1 -19.85 -4.21 -14.96
CA MET A 1 -19.43 -3.39 -13.80
C MET A 1 -18.30 -2.46 -14.22
N LYS A 2 -18.45 -1.15 -14.05
CA LYS A 2 -17.37 -0.17 -14.30
C LYS A 2 -16.25 -0.49 -13.30
N LYS A 3 -15.09 -0.99 -13.77
CA LYS A 3 -13.90 -1.17 -12.93
C LYS A 3 -13.43 0.21 -12.48
N THR A 4 -13.89 0.67 -11.32
CA THR A 4 -13.30 1.82 -10.64
C THR A 4 -11.87 1.42 -10.27
N LYS A 5 -10.89 1.86 -11.06
CA LYS A 5 -9.47 1.64 -10.75
C LYS A 5 -9.21 2.27 -9.38
N LYS A 6 -9.14 1.43 -8.33
CA LYS A 6 -8.73 1.89 -7.01
C LYS A 6 -7.30 2.37 -7.06
N LEU A 7 -7.10 3.62 -6.66
CA LEU A 7 -5.78 4.19 -6.52
C LEU A 7 -5.19 3.77 -5.17
N PRO A 8 -3.86 3.66 -5.07
CA PRO A 8 -3.20 3.42 -3.79
C PRO A 8 -3.56 4.46 -2.71
N SER A 9 -3.90 5.70 -3.09
CA SER A 9 -4.37 6.76 -2.20
C SER A 9 -5.68 6.44 -1.50
N ASP A 10 -6.52 5.61 -2.13
CA ASP A 10 -7.88 5.34 -1.68
C ASP A 10 -7.91 4.30 -0.55
N LEU A 11 -6.77 3.63 -0.33
CA LEU A 11 -6.62 2.64 0.73
C LEU A 11 -6.32 3.31 2.07
N PRO A 12 -7.07 2.95 3.13
CA PRO A 12 -6.77 3.41 4.48
C PRO A 12 -5.36 2.98 4.90
N THR A 13 -4.76 3.76 5.79
CA THR A 13 -3.42 3.48 6.30
C THR A 13 -3.41 3.38 7.81
N LYS A 14 -2.53 2.53 8.33
CA LYS A 14 -2.27 2.39 9.76
C LYS A 14 -0.78 2.54 10.01
N THR A 15 -0.44 3.30 11.03
CA THR A 15 0.94 3.40 11.51
C THR A 15 1.22 2.25 12.46
N VAL A 16 2.28 1.50 12.20
CA VAL A 16 2.74 0.39 13.05
C VAL A 16 4.23 0.54 13.33
N ARG A 17 4.67 -0.06 14.43
CA ARG A 17 6.09 -0.17 14.76
C ARG A 17 6.61 -1.50 14.20
N ALA A 18 7.58 -1.43 13.30
CA ALA A 18 8.23 -2.60 12.73
C ALA A 18 9.19 -3.24 13.74
N ALA A 19 9.63 -4.48 13.46
CA ALA A 19 10.52 -5.24 14.35
C ALA A 19 11.88 -4.55 14.57
N ASP A 20 12.33 -3.71 13.62
CA ASP A 20 13.55 -2.90 13.73
C ASP A 20 13.34 -1.59 14.51
N GLY A 21 12.17 -1.43 15.16
CA GLY A 21 11.80 -0.26 15.95
C GLY A 21 11.33 0.93 15.13
N LYS A 22 11.39 0.88 13.79
CA LYS A 22 10.96 1.98 12.92
C LYS A 22 9.44 2.09 12.87
N THR A 23 8.98 3.33 12.73
CA THR A 23 7.57 3.62 12.50
C THR A 23 7.27 3.54 11.00
N VAL A 24 6.38 2.64 10.60
CA VAL A 24 6.01 2.39 9.20
C VAL A 24 4.52 2.65 9.01
N ARG A 25 4.15 3.35 7.94
CA ARG A 25 2.75 3.54 7.52
C ARG A 25 2.38 2.42 6.54
N MET A 26 1.55 1.48 6.98
CA MET A 26 1.08 0.34 6.19
C MET A 26 -0.29 0.60 5.58
N LYS A 27 -0.51 0.08 4.37
CA LYS A 27 -1.81 0.05 3.70
C LYS A 27 -2.66 -1.05 4.33
N VAL A 28 -3.91 -0.73 4.68
CA VAL A 28 -4.85 -1.68 5.28
C VAL A 28 -5.79 -2.17 4.19
N VAL A 29 -5.83 -3.48 3.99
CA VAL A 29 -6.76 -4.16 3.10
C VAL A 29 -7.66 -5.04 3.95
N LYS A 30 -8.97 -4.91 3.78
CA LYS A 30 -9.94 -5.75 4.50
C LYS A 30 -10.18 -7.03 3.72
N SER A 31 -10.10 -8.18 4.39
CA SER A 31 -10.30 -9.50 3.77
C SER A 31 -11.74 -9.73 3.28
N ASP A 32 -12.71 -9.03 3.85
CA ASP A 32 -14.13 -9.06 3.48
C ASP A 32 -14.50 -8.03 2.39
N SER A 33 -13.51 -7.33 1.83
CA SER A 33 -13.74 -6.35 0.78
C SER A 33 -14.29 -7.00 -0.49
N LYS A 34 -15.38 -6.43 -1.03
CA LYS A 34 -15.94 -6.82 -2.34
C LYS A 34 -14.95 -6.64 -3.50
N THR A 35 -13.87 -5.90 -3.28
CA THR A 35 -12.83 -5.58 -4.26
C THR A 35 -11.45 -5.98 -3.76
N LEU A 36 -11.35 -7.07 -2.99
CA LEU A 36 -10.12 -7.52 -2.33
C LEU A 36 -8.92 -7.57 -3.29
N ASP A 37 -9.08 -8.16 -4.47
CA ASP A 37 -7.99 -8.29 -5.45
C ASP A 37 -7.45 -6.93 -5.92
N GLU A 38 -8.35 -5.96 -6.10
CA GLU A 38 -8.00 -4.60 -6.54
C GLU A 38 -7.32 -3.83 -5.40
N ASP A 39 -7.78 -4.04 -4.16
CA ASP A 39 -7.19 -3.46 -2.96
C ASP A 39 -5.76 -3.97 -2.73
N LEU A 40 -5.55 -5.28 -2.90
CA LEU A 40 -4.23 -5.91 -2.81
C LEU A 40 -3.28 -5.38 -3.91
N LEU A 41 -3.76 -5.30 -5.14
CA LEU A 41 -2.96 -4.79 -6.26
C LEU A 41 -2.56 -3.32 -6.06
N ALA A 42 -3.48 -2.49 -5.55
CA ALA A 42 -3.19 -1.09 -5.24
C ALA A 42 -2.17 -0.95 -4.10
N ALA A 43 -2.29 -1.75 -3.04
CA ALA A 43 -1.32 -1.79 -1.95
C ALA A 43 0.08 -2.20 -2.45
N PHE A 44 0.16 -3.25 -3.27
CA PHE A 44 1.41 -3.73 -3.84
C PHE A 44 2.11 -2.66 -4.69
N ARG A 45 1.38 -2.01 -5.60
CA ARG A 45 1.91 -0.93 -6.44
C ARG A 45 2.47 0.24 -5.60
N SER A 46 1.80 0.56 -4.49
CA SER A 46 2.28 1.58 -3.54
C SER A 46 3.66 1.23 -2.98
N ASN A 47 3.83 -0.03 -2.54
CA ASN A 47 5.06 -0.49 -1.90
C ASN A 47 6.22 -0.51 -2.89
N VAL A 48 6.00 -1.02 -4.10
CA VAL A 48 7.02 -1.04 -5.16
C VAL A 48 7.49 0.37 -5.50
N ARG A 49 6.57 1.33 -5.69
CA ARG A 49 6.93 2.72 -5.98
C ARG A 49 7.77 3.34 -4.86
N SER A 50 7.41 3.09 -3.59
CA SER A 50 8.18 3.58 -2.44
C SER A 50 9.60 3.04 -2.42
N ILE A 51 9.81 1.75 -2.73
CA ILE A 51 11.14 1.14 -2.79
C ILE A 51 11.97 1.77 -3.91
N VAL A 52 11.38 2.00 -5.08
CA VAL A 52 12.08 2.64 -6.22
C VAL A 52 12.50 4.06 -5.86
N ASP A 53 11.62 4.85 -5.25
CA ASP A 53 11.93 6.22 -4.82
C ASP A 53 13.03 6.25 -3.76
N GLN A 54 13.02 5.30 -2.81
CA GLN A 54 14.07 5.16 -1.81
C GLN A 54 15.42 4.78 -2.44
N ARG A 55 15.43 3.90 -3.44
CA ARG A 55 16.66 3.54 -4.16
C ARG A 55 17.24 4.74 -4.92
N ARG A 56 16.39 5.52 -5.59
CA ARG A 56 16.81 6.74 -6.30
C ARG A 56 17.41 7.79 -5.37
N LYS A 57 16.89 7.94 -4.15
CA LYS A 57 17.43 8.89 -3.16
C LYS A 57 18.78 8.47 -2.57
N ARG A 58 19.20 7.22 -2.77
CA ARG A 58 20.46 6.66 -2.25
C ARG A 58 21.57 6.56 -3.30
N ALA A 59 21.25 6.79 -4.57
CA ALA A 59 22.19 6.84 -5.69
C ALA A 59 22.59 8.30 -5.94
#